data_AF-A0A8C7TR26-F1
#
_entry.id   AF-A0A8C7TR26-F1
#
_cell.length_a   1.000
_cell.length_b   1.000
_cell.length_c   1.000
_cell.angle_alpha   90.00
_cell.angle_beta   90.00
_cell.angle_gamma   90.00
#
_symmetry.space_group_name_H-M   'P 1'
#
loop_
_entity.id
_entity.type
_entity.pdbx_description
1 polymer ?
#
loop_
_entity_poly.entity_id
_entity_poly.type
_entity_poly.pdbx_seq_one_letter_code
_entity_poly.pdbx_strand_id
1 'polypeptide(L)'
;MEYLIGIQGQDFVLVAADNIAANSIIQMKQDQDKMFKLSDKILLLCVGEAGDTVQFAEYIQKNIQLYKMRNGYELSPKAAANFTRKNLADYLRSRTPYHVNLLLAGFDETDGPGLYYMDHLSALAKAPFAAHGYGRFILNLPSFTVRLIDTEGIHDLEKLMPVGAKLLAPAPSS
;
A
#
# COMPACT_ATOMS: atom_id res chain seq x y z
N MET A 1 -7.14 8.00 -11.44
CA MET A 1 -5.70 8.19 -11.10
C MET A 1 -5.51 7.61 -9.71
N GLU A 2 -4.52 6.75 -9.54
CA GLU A 2 -4.25 6.07 -8.27
C GLU A 2 -3.04 6.69 -7.57
N TYR A 3 -3.09 6.75 -6.24
CA TYR A 3 -2.12 7.45 -5.41
C TYR A 3 -1.77 6.63 -4.19
N LEU A 4 -0.47 6.45 -3.98
CA LEU A 4 0.09 5.90 -2.75
C LEU A 4 1.06 6.90 -2.15
N ILE A 5 1.02 7.06 -0.83
CA ILE A 5 1.99 7.83 -0.08
C ILE A 5 2.40 7.07 1.19
N GLY A 6 3.67 7.18 1.56
CA GLY A 6 4.20 6.66 2.80
C GLY A 6 5.20 7.64 3.41
N ILE A 7 5.19 7.75 4.73
CA ILE A 7 6.15 8.53 5.52
C ILE A 7 6.62 7.64 6.68
N GLN A 8 7.92 7.47 6.78
CA GLN A 8 8.57 6.82 7.91
C GLN A 8 8.85 7.88 9.00
N GLY A 9 8.25 7.66 10.17
CA GLY A 9 8.61 8.35 11.41
C GLY A 9 9.72 7.63 12.16
N GLN A 10 9.99 8.09 13.39
CA GLN A 10 11.02 7.50 14.26
C GLN A 10 10.65 6.08 14.70
N ASP A 11 9.40 5.91 15.15
CA ASP A 11 8.88 4.66 15.74
C ASP A 11 7.62 4.15 15.02
N PHE A 12 7.30 4.72 13.86
CA PHE A 12 6.12 4.34 13.08
C PHE A 12 6.32 4.53 11.58
N VAL A 13 5.46 3.91 10.77
CA VAL A 13 5.29 4.23 9.35
C VAL A 13 3.82 4.59 9.10
N LEU A 14 3.60 5.78 8.55
CA LEU A 14 2.29 6.23 8.12
C LEU A 14 2.16 5.99 6.62
N VAL A 15 1.03 5.44 6.19
CA VAL A 15 0.76 5.20 4.77
C VAL A 15 -0.67 5.60 4.44
N ALA A 16 -0.86 6.13 3.24
CA ALA A 16 -2.19 6.46 2.73
C ALA A 16 -2.33 6.04 1.27
N ALA A 17 -3.55 5.63 0.92
CA ALA A 17 -3.95 5.26 -0.43
C ALA A 17 -5.27 5.95 -0.77
N ASP A 18 -5.44 6.30 -2.05
CA ASP A 18 -6.73 6.77 -2.54
C ASP A 18 -7.74 5.63 -2.59
N ASN A 19 -9.02 5.95 -2.43
CA ASN A 19 -10.09 4.96 -2.39
C ASN A 19 -10.85 4.82 -3.73
N ILE A 20 -10.36 5.45 -4.81
CA ILE A 20 -11.09 5.57 -6.06
C ILE A 20 -10.74 4.41 -6.99
N ALA A 21 -11.76 3.69 -7.44
CA ALA A 21 -11.69 2.80 -8.59
C ALA A 21 -12.33 3.51 -9.78
N ALA A 22 -11.56 3.80 -10.83
CA ALA A 22 -12.06 4.44 -12.04
C ALA A 22 -11.70 3.62 -13.27
N ASN A 23 -12.62 3.55 -14.22
CA ASN A 23 -12.38 2.97 -15.54
C ASN A 23 -12.72 4.04 -16.60
N SER A 24 -11.71 4.48 -17.34
CA SER A 24 -11.83 5.63 -18.24
C SER A 24 -12.35 6.87 -17.48
N ILE A 25 -13.39 7.53 -17.98
CA ILE A 25 -14.03 8.71 -17.38
C ILE A 25 -15.01 8.39 -16.23
N ILE A 26 -15.30 7.11 -15.99
CA ILE A 26 -16.34 6.68 -15.06
C ILE A 26 -15.70 6.23 -13.75
N GLN A 27 -16.15 6.80 -12.64
CA GLN A 27 -15.81 6.31 -11.30
C GLN A 27 -16.72 5.14 -10.93
N MET A 28 -16.12 3.96 -10.78
CA MET A 28 -16.83 2.72 -10.47
C MET A 28 -17.05 2.55 -8.96
N LYS A 29 -16.07 2.95 -8.15
CA LYS A 29 -16.08 2.79 -6.69
C LYS A 29 -15.38 3.94 -5.98
N GLN A 30 -15.79 4.27 -4.76
CA GLN A 30 -15.19 5.35 -3.94
C GLN A 30 -14.61 4.87 -2.61
N ASP A 31 -14.68 3.57 -2.36
CA ASP A 31 -14.31 2.85 -1.14
C ASP A 31 -13.45 1.62 -1.47
N GLN A 32 -12.62 1.68 -2.52
CA GLN A 32 -11.67 0.62 -2.82
C GLN A 32 -10.50 0.66 -1.84
N ASP A 33 -10.28 -0.42 -1.10
CA ASP A 33 -9.06 -0.59 -0.32
C ASP A 33 -7.93 -1.13 -1.22
N LYS A 34 -6.80 -0.41 -1.24
CA LYS A 34 -5.61 -0.74 -2.03
C LYS A 34 -4.45 -1.23 -1.15
N MET A 35 -4.74 -1.49 0.13
CA MET A 35 -3.78 -1.85 1.15
C MET A 35 -4.01 -3.30 1.61
N PHE A 36 -2.98 -4.13 1.45
CA PHE A 36 -3.02 -5.57 1.73
C PHE A 36 -2.16 -5.90 2.94
N LYS A 37 -2.77 -6.42 4.01
CA LYS A 37 -2.06 -6.88 5.21
C LYS A 37 -1.25 -8.13 4.89
N LEU A 38 0.08 -8.03 4.87
CA LEU A 38 0.97 -9.16 4.61
C LEU A 38 1.26 -9.96 5.88
N SER A 39 1.42 -9.26 7.00
CA SER A 39 1.66 -9.81 8.34
C SER A 39 1.06 -8.89 9.40
N ASP A 40 1.26 -9.17 10.69
CA ASP A 40 0.70 -8.35 11.76
C ASP A 40 1.30 -6.93 11.79
N LYS A 41 2.56 -6.79 11.39
CA LYS A 41 3.30 -5.52 11.32
C LYS A 41 3.77 -5.14 9.92
N ILE A 42 3.22 -5.75 8.86
CA ILE A 42 3.64 -5.48 7.46
C ILE A 42 2.41 -5.26 6.57
N LEU A 43 2.41 -4.14 5.85
CA LEU A 43 1.38 -3.72 4.91
C LEU A 43 1.98 -3.46 3.52
N LEU A 44 1.29 -3.94 2.49
CA LEU A 44 1.62 -3.71 1.09
C LEU A 44 0.54 -2.84 0.46
N LEU A 45 0.93 -1.71 -0.12
CA LEU A 45 0.06 -0.86 -0.91
C LEU A 45 0.36 -1.12 -2.39
N CYS A 46 -0.67 -1.29 -3.21
CA CYS A 46 -0.53 -1.70 -4.60
C CYS A 46 -1.41 -0.85 -5.54
N VAL A 47 -0.80 -0.29 -6.58
CA VAL A 47 -1.48 0.47 -7.65
C VAL A 47 -0.91 0.11 -9.02
N GLY A 48 -1.67 0.28 -10.10
CA GLY A 48 -1.23 -0.12 -11.43
C GLY A 48 -2.36 -0.61 -12.33
N GLU A 49 -2.03 -1.57 -13.20
CA GLU A 49 -3.00 -2.14 -14.13
C GLU A 49 -4.13 -2.89 -13.41
N ALA A 50 -5.34 -2.74 -13.92
CA ALA A 50 -6.52 -3.38 -13.34
C ALA A 50 -6.39 -4.91 -13.45
N GLY A 51 -6.63 -5.63 -12.36
CA GLY A 51 -6.47 -7.09 -12.28
C GLY A 51 -5.08 -7.51 -11.81
N ASP A 52 -4.02 -6.96 -12.39
CA ASP A 52 -2.63 -7.23 -11.95
C ASP A 52 -2.42 -6.83 -10.49
N THR A 53 -2.95 -5.68 -10.08
CA THR A 53 -2.81 -5.14 -8.73
C THR A 53 -3.30 -6.11 -7.66
N VAL A 54 -4.54 -6.59 -7.78
CA VAL A 54 -5.14 -7.51 -6.82
C VAL A 54 -4.48 -8.88 -6.88
N GLN A 55 -4.28 -9.42 -8.09
CA GLN A 55 -3.68 -10.75 -8.28
C GLN A 55 -2.27 -10.82 -7.69
N PHE A 56 -1.43 -9.81 -7.97
CA PHE A 56 -0.07 -9.77 -7.47
C PHE A 56 -0.04 -9.55 -5.95
N ALA A 57 -0.84 -8.63 -5.42
CA ALA A 57 -0.86 -8.35 -3.99
C ALA A 57 -1.33 -9.57 -3.17
N GLU A 58 -2.38 -10.25 -3.63
CA GLU A 58 -2.87 -11.48 -2.98
C GLU A 58 -1.84 -12.61 -3.10
N TYR A 59 -1.21 -12.79 -4.26
CA TYR A 59 -0.14 -13.77 -4.43
C TYR A 59 0.98 -13.59 -3.41
N ILE A 60 1.46 -12.36 -3.23
CA ILE A 60 2.49 -12.04 -2.25
C ILE A 60 1.99 -12.26 -0.82
N GLN A 61 0.78 -11.79 -0.51
CA GLN A 61 0.15 -11.97 0.80
C GLN A 61 0.10 -13.46 1.20
N LYS A 62 -0.41 -14.32 0.33
CA LYS A 62 -0.56 -15.75 0.63
C LYS A 62 0.79 -16.44 0.81
N ASN A 63 1.81 -16.07 0.02
CA ASN A 63 3.15 -16.64 0.17
C ASN A 63 3.82 -16.24 1.49
N ILE A 64 3.65 -14.99 1.93
CA ILE A 64 4.18 -14.52 3.21
C ILE A 64 3.45 -15.20 4.38
N GLN A 65 2.12 -15.33 4.30
CA GLN A 65 1.35 -16.06 5.29
C GLN A 65 1.73 -17.55 5.36
N LEU A 66 1.93 -18.19 4.21
CA LEU A 66 2.44 -19.56 4.13
C LEU A 66 3.83 -19.68 4.77
N TYR A 67 4.71 -18.70 4.55
CA TYR A 67 6.02 -18.67 5.20
C TYR A 67 5.90 -18.62 6.72
N LYS A 68 5.02 -17.77 7.27
CA LYS A 68 4.74 -17.68 8.70
C LYS A 68 4.25 -19.03 9.26
N MET A 69 3.29 -19.66 8.57
CA MET A 69 2.75 -20.97 8.98
C MET A 69 3.79 -22.09 8.96
N ARG A 70 4.68 -22.10 7.96
CA ARG A 70 5.69 -23.15 7.81
C ARG A 70 6.85 -23.03 8.79
N ASN A 71 7.29 -21.81 9.09
CA ASN A 71 8.49 -21.59 9.90
C ASN A 71 8.19 -21.19 11.35
N GLY A 72 6.95 -20.79 11.66
CA GLY A 72 6.54 -20.38 13.01
C GLY A 72 6.95 -18.96 13.41
N TYR A 73 7.52 -18.17 12.50
CA TYR A 73 7.90 -16.78 12.75
C TYR A 73 7.60 -15.88 11.53
N GLU A 74 7.46 -14.57 11.77
CA GLU A 74 7.17 -13.58 10.72
C GLU A 74 8.43 -13.14 9.97
N LEU A 75 8.27 -12.82 8.68
CA LEU A 75 9.35 -12.18 7.91
C LEU A 75 9.54 -10.74 8.41
N SER A 76 10.80 -10.27 8.42
CA SER A 76 11.06 -8.84 8.60
C SER A 76 10.56 -8.03 7.40
N PRO A 77 10.23 -6.73 7.56
CA PRO A 77 9.83 -5.86 6.46
C PRO A 77 10.86 -5.85 5.32
N LYS A 78 12.15 -5.89 5.66
CA LYS A 78 13.26 -5.98 4.70
C LYS A 78 13.23 -7.28 3.90
N ALA A 79 12.99 -8.41 4.56
CA ALA A 79 12.91 -9.70 3.89
C ALA A 79 11.67 -9.78 2.99
N ALA A 80 10.51 -9.30 3.47
CA ALA A 80 9.28 -9.20 2.69
C ALA A 80 9.47 -8.32 1.44
N ALA A 81 10.11 -7.14 1.56
CA ALA A 81 10.40 -6.27 0.42
C ALA A 81 11.29 -6.94 -0.62
N ASN A 82 12.34 -7.65 -0.19
CA ASN A 82 13.22 -8.37 -1.12
C ASN A 82 12.52 -9.56 -1.80
N PHE A 83 11.65 -10.27 -1.07
CA PHE A 83 10.83 -11.33 -1.64
C PHE A 83 9.87 -10.80 -2.70
N THR A 84 9.15 -9.72 -2.40
CA THR A 84 8.23 -9.05 -3.34
C THR A 84 8.97 -8.55 -4.58
N ARG A 85 10.10 -7.86 -4.40
CA ARG A 85 10.95 -7.38 -5.51
C ARG A 85 11.43 -8.51 -6.39
N LYS A 86 11.85 -9.64 -5.80
CA LYS A 86 12.32 -10.80 -6.57
C LYS A 86 11.21 -11.35 -7.47
N ASN A 87 10.01 -11.55 -6.92
CA ASN A 87 8.88 -12.02 -7.72
C ASN A 87 8.55 -11.04 -8.85
N LEU A 88 8.51 -9.74 -8.56
CA LEU A 88 8.27 -8.73 -9.59
C LEU A 88 9.34 -8.79 -10.70
N ALA A 89 10.61 -8.97 -10.34
CA ALA A 89 11.72 -9.06 -11.27
C ALA A 89 11.69 -10.34 -12.13
N ASP A 90 11.26 -11.46 -11.54
CA ASP A 90 11.12 -12.74 -12.24
C ASP A 90 10.02 -12.65 -13.32
N TYR A 91 8.91 -11.96 -13.02
CA TYR A 91 7.83 -11.73 -13.99
C TYR A 91 8.14 -10.62 -15.00
N LEU A 92 9.03 -9.67 -14.68
CA LEU A 92 9.36 -8.52 -15.54
C LEU A 92 9.85 -8.92 -16.94
N ARG A 93 10.58 -10.05 -17.05
CA ARG A 93 11.07 -10.59 -18.33
C ARG A 93 10.25 -11.77 -18.86
N SER A 94 9.08 -12.01 -18.28
CA SER A 94 8.15 -13.03 -18.74
C SER A 94 7.29 -12.54 -19.90
N ARG A 95 6.43 -13.41 -20.45
CA ARG A 95 5.45 -13.03 -21.47
C ARG A 95 4.30 -12.17 -20.93
N THR A 96 4.13 -12.14 -19.62
CA THR A 96 3.02 -11.47 -18.91
C THR A 96 3.58 -10.76 -17.67
N PRO A 97 4.29 -9.64 -17.83
CA PRO A 97 4.81 -8.87 -16.71
C PRO A 97 3.68 -8.21 -15.93
N TYR A 98 3.83 -8.12 -14.60
CA TYR A 98 2.90 -7.37 -13.76
C TYR A 98 3.18 -5.87 -13.85
N HIS A 99 2.15 -5.09 -14.20
CA HIS A 99 2.25 -3.63 -14.26
C HIS A 99 1.77 -2.99 -12.95
N VAL A 100 2.55 -3.20 -11.88
CA VAL A 100 2.22 -2.72 -10.52
C VAL A 100 3.34 -1.88 -9.93
N ASN A 101 2.95 -0.86 -9.16
CA ASN A 101 3.84 -0.07 -8.33
C ASN A 101 3.41 -0.22 -6.87
N LEU A 102 4.38 -0.32 -5.96
CA LEU A 102 4.14 -0.81 -4.61
C LEU A 102 4.86 0.04 -3.56
N LEU A 103 4.17 0.33 -2.47
CA LEU A 103 4.82 0.70 -1.21
C LEU A 103 4.69 -0.46 -0.23
N LEU A 104 5.80 -0.91 0.32
CA LEU A 104 5.79 -1.84 1.44
C LEU A 104 6.21 -1.09 2.69
N ALA A 105 5.32 -1.08 3.68
CA ALA A 105 5.55 -0.46 4.97
C ALA A 105 5.49 -1.55 6.05
N GLY A 106 6.39 -1.48 7.01
CA GLY A 106 6.35 -2.38 8.14
C GLY A 106 7.18 -1.91 9.31
N PHE A 107 6.97 -2.56 10.43
CA PHE A 107 7.71 -2.31 11.67
C PHE A 107 8.38 -3.62 12.12
N ASP A 108 9.67 -3.54 12.42
CA ASP A 108 10.45 -4.61 13.01
C ASP A 108 10.93 -4.19 14.41
N GLU A 109 10.95 -5.10 15.37
CA GLU A 109 11.43 -4.83 16.73
C GLU A 109 12.95 -4.62 16.77
N THR A 110 13.67 -5.20 15.81
CA THR A 110 15.13 -5.07 15.72
C THR A 110 15.57 -3.91 14.83
N ASP A 111 15.03 -3.82 13.62
CA ASP A 111 15.42 -2.81 12.62
C ASP A 111 14.57 -1.51 12.66
N GLY A 112 13.51 -1.48 13.47
CA GLY A 112 12.58 -0.35 13.58
C GLY A 112 11.63 -0.22 12.36
N PRO A 113 11.04 0.97 12.14
CA PRO A 113 10.16 1.19 11.00
C PRO A 113 10.92 1.14 9.67
N GLY A 114 10.25 0.64 8.64
CA GLY A 114 10.79 0.56 7.29
C GLY A 114 9.74 0.85 6.23
N LEU A 115 10.04 1.83 5.38
CA LEU A 115 9.28 2.14 4.18
C LEU A 115 10.11 1.82 2.92
N TYR A 116 9.56 0.97 2.07
CA TYR A 116 10.19 0.47 0.86
C TYR A 116 9.36 0.84 -0.36
N TYR A 117 9.99 1.59 -1.26
CA TYR A 117 9.47 1.95 -2.57
C TYR A 117 9.83 0.85 -3.58
N MET A 118 8.85 0.39 -4.37
CA MET A 118 9.07 -0.53 -5.48
C MET A 118 8.30 -0.10 -6.72
N ASP A 119 8.98 0.11 -7.84
CA ASP A 119 8.32 0.37 -9.12
C ASP A 119 8.07 -0.92 -9.93
N HIS A 120 7.27 -0.80 -10.99
CA HIS A 120 6.98 -1.88 -11.94
C HIS A 120 8.23 -2.44 -12.64
N LEU A 121 9.39 -1.77 -12.59
CA LEU A 121 10.67 -2.26 -13.10
C LEU A 121 11.47 -3.03 -12.04
N SER A 122 10.87 -3.29 -10.88
CA SER A 122 11.49 -3.99 -9.75
C SER A 122 12.67 -3.25 -9.12
N ALA A 123 12.74 -1.93 -9.29
CA ALA A 123 13.67 -1.10 -8.53
C ALA A 123 13.17 -0.99 -7.09
N LEU A 124 14.00 -1.34 -6.12
CA LEU A 124 13.70 -1.28 -4.70
C LEU A 124 14.56 -0.23 -4.02
N ALA A 125 13.94 0.67 -3.26
CA ALA A 125 14.65 1.65 -2.44
C ALA A 125 13.98 1.77 -1.06
N LYS A 126 14.78 1.79 0.01
CA LYS A 126 14.31 2.21 1.33
C LYS A 126 14.35 3.74 1.37
N ALA A 127 13.25 4.39 1.74
CA ALA A 127 13.16 5.85 1.72
C ALA A 127 12.36 6.37 2.92
N PRO A 128 12.71 7.54 3.49
CA PRO A 128 11.96 8.13 4.61
C PRO A 128 10.58 8.64 4.20
N PHE A 129 10.39 8.95 2.92
CA PHE A 129 9.10 9.27 2.32
C PHE A 129 9.07 8.70 0.90
N ALA A 130 7.91 8.21 0.48
CA ALA A 130 7.73 7.61 -0.82
C ALA A 130 6.32 7.88 -1.34
N ALA A 131 6.19 8.01 -2.66
CA ALA A 131 4.90 8.16 -3.31
C ALA A 131 4.91 7.54 -4.72
N HIS A 132 3.77 6.96 -5.11
CA HIS A 132 3.53 6.50 -6.48
C HIS A 132 2.36 7.26 -7.12
N GLY A 133 2.37 7.29 -8.45
CA GLY A 133 1.43 8.06 -9.25
C GLY A 133 1.74 9.56 -9.24
N TYR A 134 0.79 10.37 -9.68
CA TYR A 134 0.91 11.83 -9.71
C TYR A 134 0.76 12.48 -8.33
N GLY A 135 0.57 11.70 -7.27
CA GLY A 135 0.42 12.17 -5.88
C GLY A 135 1.67 12.89 -5.36
N ARG A 136 2.84 12.64 -5.98
CA ARG A 136 4.07 13.39 -5.71
C ARG A 136 4.01 14.86 -6.15
N PHE A 137 3.12 15.21 -7.08
CA PHE A 137 3.03 16.55 -7.67
C PHE A 137 1.77 17.33 -7.27
N ILE A 138 0.70 16.64 -6.84
CA ILE A 138 -0.62 17.25 -6.58
C ILE A 138 -1.23 16.63 -5.31
N LEU A 139 -1.30 17.41 -4.22
CA LEU A 139 -1.95 17.01 -2.94
C LEU A 139 -3.41 17.49 -2.81
N ASN A 140 -4.08 17.79 -3.93
CA ASN A 140 -5.53 18.04 -3.90
C ASN A 140 -6.26 16.71 -4.08
N LEU A 141 -6.51 16.00 -2.98
CA LEU A 141 -7.02 14.64 -3.06
C LEU A 141 -8.31 14.46 -2.21
N PRO A 142 -9.39 13.88 -2.78
CA PRO A 142 -10.74 13.95 -2.21
C PRO A 142 -11.09 12.87 -1.16
N SER A 143 -10.39 11.73 -1.08
CA SER A 143 -10.67 10.63 -0.13
C SER A 143 -9.47 9.69 0.00
N PHE A 144 -8.95 9.54 1.22
CA PHE A 144 -7.82 8.65 1.56
C PHE A 144 -8.20 7.73 2.70
N THR A 145 -7.73 6.49 2.63
CA THR A 145 -7.58 5.65 3.81
C THR A 145 -6.16 5.82 4.30
N VAL A 146 -5.99 6.04 5.61
CA VAL A 146 -4.68 6.23 6.25
C VAL A 146 -4.50 5.14 7.29
N ARG A 147 -3.34 4.47 7.28
CA ARG A 147 -2.96 3.48 8.27
C ARG A 147 -1.63 3.86 8.90
N LEU A 148 -1.52 3.67 10.20
CA LEU A 148 -0.29 3.82 10.97
C LEU A 148 0.22 2.44 11.38
N ILE A 149 1.52 2.21 11.23
CA ILE A 149 2.17 0.95 11.57
C ILE A 149 3.22 1.25 12.63
N ASP A 150 3.10 0.63 13.79
CA ASP A 150 3.98 0.82 14.94
C ASP A 150 4.35 -0.53 15.61
N THR A 151 4.87 -0.46 16.84
CA THR A 151 5.21 -1.62 17.67
C THR A 151 4.02 -2.51 17.99
N GLU A 152 2.82 -1.94 18.10
CA GLU A 152 1.58 -2.62 18.50
C GLU A 152 0.86 -3.25 17.29
N GLY A 153 1.10 -2.75 16.08
CA GLY A 153 0.62 -3.35 14.85
C GLY A 153 0.20 -2.32 13.80
N ILE A 154 -0.81 -2.70 13.01
CA ILE A 154 -1.41 -1.83 11.99
C ILE A 154 -2.70 -1.24 12.55
N HIS A 155 -2.76 0.08 12.60
CA HIS A 155 -3.90 0.85 13.11
C HIS A 155 -4.57 1.61 11.97
N ASP A 156 -5.89 1.46 11.85
CA ASP A 156 -6.71 2.25 10.95
C ASP A 156 -6.96 3.63 11.58
N LEU A 157 -6.60 4.70 10.87
CA LEU A 157 -6.94 6.06 11.27
C LEU A 157 -8.28 6.47 10.69
N GLU A 158 -8.95 7.42 11.34
CA GLU A 158 -10.20 7.98 10.83
C GLU A 158 -10.00 8.51 9.40
N LYS A 159 -10.97 8.21 8.51
CA LYS A 159 -10.93 8.67 7.13
C LYS A 159 -10.86 10.19 7.10
N LEU A 160 -9.75 10.70 6.59
CA LEU A 160 -9.59 12.13 6.37
C LEU A 160 -10.50 12.54 5.20
N MET A 161 -11.56 13.27 5.54
CA MET A 161 -12.37 13.97 4.55
C MET A 161 -11.76 15.35 4.27
N PRO A 162 -11.68 15.79 3.00
CA PRO A 162 -11.22 17.13 2.67
C PRO A 162 -12.12 18.16 3.32
N VAL A 163 -11.51 19.27 3.75
CA VAL A 163 -12.22 20.45 4.24
C VAL A 163 -13.03 21.03 3.08
N GLY A 164 -14.30 20.60 2.97
CA GLY A 164 -15.21 20.95 1.87
C GLY A 164 -16.26 19.87 1.56
N ALA A 165 -15.98 18.59 1.85
CA ALA A 165 -16.91 17.48 1.59
C ALA A 165 -18.14 17.45 2.53
N LYS A 166 -18.11 18.21 3.64
CA LYS A 166 -19.23 18.32 4.61
C LYS A 166 -20.47 19.02 4.05
N LEU A 167 -20.38 19.75 2.94
CA LEU A 167 -21.48 20.53 2.37
C LEU A 167 -22.50 19.72 1.54
N LEU A 168 -22.25 18.43 1.29
CA LEU A 168 -23.12 17.57 0.48
C LEU A 168 -23.74 16.39 1.24
N ALA A 169 -23.49 16.28 2.55
CA ALA A 169 -24.19 15.30 3.36
C ALA A 169 -25.67 15.72 3.50
N PRO A 170 -26.66 14.86 3.16
CA PRO A 170 -28.06 15.20 3.38
C PRO A 170 -28.27 15.47 4.88
N ALA A 171 -28.97 16.57 5.18
CA ALA A 171 -29.29 16.95 6.55
C ALA A 171 -29.97 15.76 7.27
N PRO A 172 -29.64 15.49 8.54
CA PRO A 172 -30.32 14.43 9.29
C PRO A 172 -31.82 14.73 9.31
N SER A 173 -32.62 13.76 8.86
CA SER A 173 -34.07 13.82 8.96
C SER A 173 -34.45 13.90 10.43
N SER A 174 -35.08 15.01 10.82
CA SER A 174 -35.73 15.24 12.11
C SER A 174 -36.76 14.16 12.43
#